data_AF-A0A8J2T9R3-F1
#
_entry.id   AF-A0A8J2T9R3-F1
#
_cell.length_a   1.000
_cell.length_b   1.000
_cell.length_c   1.000
_cell.angle_alpha   90.00
_cell.angle_beta   90.00
_cell.angle_gamma   90.00
#
_symmetry.space_group_name_H-M   'P 1'
#
loop_
_entity.id
_entity.type
_entity.pdbx_description
1 polymer ?
#
loop_
_entity_poly.entity_id
_entity_poly.type
_entity_poly.pdbx_seq_one_letter_code
_entity_poly.pdbx_strand_id
1 'polypeptide(L)'
;MHRTYSLRNQRIPTASQIQNPPPPPSTTKSRFFGKASIASTFRKNAAGNFGPDLARKLSQLVSTEKGVLRSLEVVAYERRAAARQLSLWGADNDDDVSDVTDKLGVLIFELGELQDQFIDKYDQYRVTLKSIRNIEASVQPTRNRKEKVTDEIAHLKYKDPHSPKIPVLEQELVRAEAESLVAEAQLSNITREKMKAAYNYQFDSMRELAEKFALIAGYGKALLELLDDSPVTPGETRPAYDGYDASKQIIMDAEAALEAWTLDAAAVKPTLSFHQTVDDVYDDLDEEDDQMVPEGEWVEEEEIVEEIPEEEEDDGQGEEEEVEEESEQQHYDDHHVE
;
A
#
# COMPACT_ATOMS: atom_id res chain seq x y z
N MET A 1 6.22 -15.63 44.95
CA MET A 1 4.86 -15.43 44.38
C MET A 1 4.98 -14.40 43.26
N HIS A 2 5.32 -14.83 42.05
CA HIS A 2 5.59 -13.93 40.92
C HIS A 2 4.28 -13.35 40.39
N ARG A 3 4.15 -12.03 40.46
CA ARG A 3 3.11 -11.29 39.73
C ARG A 3 3.56 -11.23 38.28
N THR A 4 2.79 -11.83 37.39
CA THR A 4 2.94 -11.67 35.95
C THR A 4 2.72 -10.20 35.61
N TYR A 5 3.79 -9.48 35.29
CA TYR A 5 3.71 -8.13 34.73
C TYR A 5 3.05 -8.25 33.35
N SER A 6 1.88 -7.65 33.20
CA SER A 6 1.15 -7.54 31.94
C SER A 6 1.00 -6.06 31.67
N LEU A 7 1.49 -5.59 30.52
CA LEU A 7 1.39 -4.20 30.02
C LEU A 7 -0.04 -3.78 29.62
N ARG A 8 -1.05 -4.45 30.17
CA ARG A 8 -2.45 -4.17 29.86
C ARG A 8 -3.20 -4.02 31.17
N ASN A 9 -3.25 -2.80 31.66
CA ASN A 9 -4.34 -2.40 32.53
C ASN A 9 -5.67 -2.59 31.78
N GLN A 10 -6.57 -3.39 32.35
CA GLN A 10 -7.84 -3.71 31.70
C GLN A 10 -8.71 -2.45 31.53
N ARG A 11 -9.09 -2.18 30.27
CA ARG A 11 -10.29 -1.40 29.85
C ARG A 11 -10.24 0.13 30.00
N ILE A 12 -9.18 0.77 29.51
CA ILE A 12 -9.28 2.18 29.10
C ILE A 12 -8.88 2.24 27.63
N PRO A 13 -9.70 2.84 26.73
CA PRO A 13 -9.32 3.02 25.33
C PRO A 13 -8.03 3.84 25.27
N THR A 14 -7.03 3.36 24.52
CA THR A 14 -5.78 4.12 24.33
C THR A 14 -6.08 5.44 23.59
N ALA A 15 -5.26 6.47 23.77
CA ALA A 15 -5.45 7.77 23.11
C ALA A 15 -5.61 7.63 21.58
N SER A 16 -4.87 6.69 20.97
CA SER A 16 -4.99 6.33 19.55
C SER A 16 -6.35 5.72 19.16
N GLN A 17 -7.00 4.97 20.05
CA GLN A 17 -8.33 4.37 19.84
C GLN A 17 -9.47 5.38 20.00
N ILE A 18 -9.25 6.46 20.75
CA ILE A 18 -10.23 7.55 20.90
C ILE A 18 -10.25 8.40 19.62
N GLN A 19 -9.10 8.61 19.00
CA GLN A 19 -8.98 9.39 17.77
C GLN A 19 -9.47 8.61 16.52
N ASN A 20 -9.29 7.29 16.50
CA ASN A 20 -9.70 6.41 15.40
C ASN A 20 -10.60 5.27 15.92
N PRO A 21 -11.94 5.36 15.85
CA PRO A 21 -12.82 4.31 16.34
C PRO A 21 -12.60 3.00 15.57
N PRO A 22 -12.66 1.83 16.24
CA PRO A 22 -12.42 0.55 15.59
C PRO A 22 -13.51 0.30 14.53
N PRO A 23 -13.14 0.00 13.27
CA PRO A 23 -14.10 -0.39 12.25
C PRO A 23 -14.72 -1.76 12.57
N PRO A 24 -15.86 -2.10 11.94
CA PRO A 24 -16.62 -3.31 12.26
C PRO A 24 -15.77 -4.58 12.14
N PRO A 25 -15.98 -5.58 13.03
CA PRO A 25 -15.17 -6.79 13.07
C PRO A 25 -15.25 -7.57 11.75
N SER A 26 -14.08 -7.86 11.16
CA SER A 26 -13.94 -8.73 9.99
C SER A 26 -14.37 -10.16 10.35
N THR A 27 -15.47 -10.63 9.75
CA THR A 27 -16.11 -11.93 9.98
C THR A 27 -15.40 -13.11 9.29
N THR A 28 -14.08 -13.07 9.08
CA THR A 28 -13.34 -14.16 8.44
C THR A 28 -12.25 -14.80 9.32
N LYS A 29 -12.55 -15.08 10.59
CA LYS A 29 -11.80 -16.09 11.36
C LYS A 29 -12.41 -17.48 11.14
N SER A 30 -12.01 -18.15 10.06
CA SER A 30 -12.15 -19.61 9.94
C SER A 30 -10.81 -20.25 10.27
N ARG A 31 -10.74 -20.94 11.42
CA ARG A 31 -9.60 -21.83 11.74
C ARG A 31 -9.66 -23.03 10.81
N PHE A 32 -8.64 -23.22 9.98
CA PHE A 32 -8.43 -24.48 9.27
C PHE A 32 -6.95 -24.86 9.32
N PHE A 33 -6.62 -25.75 10.26
CA PHE A 33 -5.42 -26.58 10.21
C PHE A 33 -5.72 -27.79 9.31
N GLY A 34 -4.91 -27.99 8.28
CA GLY A 34 -5.00 -29.16 7.40
C GLY A 34 -3.79 -29.20 6.48
N LYS A 35 -2.98 -30.26 6.62
CA LYS A 35 -1.71 -30.52 5.94
C LYS A 35 -1.77 -30.19 4.43
N ALA A 36 -0.99 -29.20 4.00
CA ALA A 36 -0.87 -28.83 2.60
C ALA A 36 -0.02 -29.87 1.85
N SER A 37 -0.68 -30.67 1.00
CA SER A 37 -0.02 -31.52 0.01
C SER A 37 0.52 -30.67 -1.16
N ILE A 38 1.61 -31.11 -1.76
CA ILE A 38 2.38 -30.50 -2.85
C ILE A 38 1.50 -30.19 -4.09
N ALA A 39 0.34 -30.84 -4.20
CA ALA A 39 -0.69 -30.56 -5.20
C ALA A 39 -1.42 -29.21 -5.01
N SER A 40 -1.26 -28.53 -3.87
CA SER A 40 -1.86 -27.20 -3.61
C SER A 40 -1.06 -26.05 -4.22
N THR A 41 0.23 -26.25 -4.53
CA THR A 41 1.08 -25.25 -5.19
C THR A 41 0.75 -25.15 -6.68
N PHE A 42 0.49 -26.27 -7.36
CA PHE A 42 0.10 -26.26 -8.77
C PHE A 42 -1.30 -25.69 -9.05
N ARG A 43 -2.23 -25.74 -8.08
CA ARG A 43 -3.57 -25.11 -8.21
C ARG A 43 -3.60 -23.62 -7.89
N LYS A 44 -2.60 -23.07 -7.18
CA LYS A 44 -2.54 -21.63 -6.88
C LYS A 44 -2.28 -20.78 -8.13
N ASN A 45 -1.54 -21.31 -9.12
CA ASN A 45 -1.28 -20.59 -10.36
C ASN A 45 -2.49 -20.57 -11.32
N ALA A 46 -3.44 -21.50 -11.19
CA ALA A 46 -4.67 -21.50 -12.00
C ALA A 46 -5.74 -20.53 -11.44
N ALA A 47 -5.74 -20.25 -10.13
CA ALA A 47 -6.73 -19.36 -9.52
C ALA A 47 -6.59 -17.89 -9.94
N GLY A 48 -5.44 -17.50 -10.50
CA GLY A 48 -5.24 -16.20 -11.13
C GLY A 48 -5.68 -16.13 -12.60
N ASN A 49 -6.20 -17.23 -13.17
CA ASN A 49 -6.52 -17.34 -14.60
C ASN A 49 -8.01 -17.55 -14.90
N PHE A 50 -8.87 -17.61 -13.87
CA PHE A 50 -10.32 -17.73 -14.01
C PHE A 50 -10.99 -16.53 -13.36
N GLY A 51 -11.22 -15.49 -14.15
CA GLY A 51 -11.92 -14.27 -13.78
C GLY A 51 -11.98 -13.36 -15.00
N PRO A 52 -12.97 -12.46 -15.10
CA PRO A 52 -13.06 -11.57 -16.24
C PRO A 52 -11.80 -10.69 -16.34
N ASP A 53 -11.36 -10.41 -17.58
CA ASP A 53 -9.97 -10.00 -17.87
C ASP A 53 -9.49 -8.78 -17.08
N LEU A 54 -10.38 -7.80 -16.84
CA LEU A 54 -10.06 -6.60 -16.08
C LEU A 54 -9.69 -6.89 -14.61
N ALA A 55 -10.41 -7.81 -13.97
CA ALA A 55 -10.25 -8.11 -12.55
C ALA A 55 -9.03 -9.01 -12.26
N ARG A 56 -8.35 -9.52 -13.30
CA ARG A 56 -7.29 -10.53 -13.17
C ARG A 56 -6.07 -10.01 -12.41
N LYS A 57 -5.59 -8.81 -12.77
CA LYS A 57 -4.41 -8.19 -12.15
C LYS A 57 -4.66 -7.88 -10.67
N LEU A 58 -5.79 -7.26 -10.36
CA LEU A 58 -6.15 -6.94 -8.98
C LEU A 58 -6.43 -8.20 -8.14
N SER A 59 -6.95 -9.26 -8.76
CA SER A 59 -7.10 -10.57 -8.09
C SER A 59 -5.76 -11.19 -7.72
N GLN A 60 -4.74 -11.08 -8.58
CA GLN A 60 -3.39 -11.52 -8.28
C GLN A 60 -2.80 -10.73 -7.10
N LEU A 61 -2.93 -9.40 -7.10
CA LEU A 61 -2.50 -8.55 -5.98
C LEU A 61 -3.18 -8.96 -4.67
N VAL A 62 -4.51 -9.05 -4.64
CA VAL A 62 -5.27 -9.47 -3.43
C VAL A 62 -4.85 -10.86 -2.93
N SER A 63 -4.47 -11.76 -3.84
CA SER A 63 -3.94 -13.08 -3.48
C SER A 63 -2.55 -13.00 -2.86
N THR A 64 -1.66 -12.17 -3.43
CA THR A 64 -0.33 -11.91 -2.89
C THR A 64 -0.40 -11.27 -1.50
N GLU A 65 -1.26 -10.28 -1.31
CA GLU A 65 -1.44 -9.61 0.00
C GLU A 65 -2.01 -10.55 1.07
N LYS A 66 -2.81 -11.55 0.66
CA LYS A 66 -3.20 -12.63 1.57
C LYS A 66 -2.01 -13.50 1.99
N GLY A 67 -1.03 -13.68 1.09
CA GLY A 67 0.24 -14.34 1.39
C GLY A 67 1.06 -13.54 2.40
N VAL A 68 1.22 -12.23 2.17
CA VAL A 68 1.91 -11.31 3.09
C VAL A 68 1.28 -11.35 4.49
N LEU A 69 -0.05 -11.21 4.58
CA LEU A 69 -0.77 -11.27 5.86
C LEU A 69 -0.48 -12.56 6.65
N ARG A 70 -0.49 -13.72 5.97
CA ARG A 70 -0.16 -15.01 6.62
C ARG A 70 1.28 -15.08 7.09
N SER A 71 2.21 -14.53 6.33
CA SER A 71 3.62 -14.47 6.74
C SER A 71 3.79 -13.59 7.98
N LEU A 72 3.07 -12.46 8.05
CA LEU A 72 3.07 -11.59 9.22
C LEU A 72 2.50 -12.30 10.47
N GLU A 73 1.41 -13.07 10.33
CA GLU A 73 0.84 -13.88 11.42
C GLU A 73 1.88 -14.86 12.00
N VAL A 74 2.66 -15.51 11.13
CA VAL A 74 3.74 -16.42 11.56
C VAL A 74 4.83 -15.64 12.29
N VAL A 75 5.28 -14.51 11.76
CA VAL A 75 6.31 -13.67 12.41
C VAL A 75 5.86 -13.24 13.81
N ALA A 76 4.63 -12.76 13.96
CA ALA A 76 4.09 -12.34 15.24
C ALA A 76 4.03 -13.51 16.24
N TYR A 77 3.60 -14.69 15.78
CA TYR A 77 3.58 -15.90 16.59
C TYR A 77 4.98 -16.33 17.07
N GLU A 78 5.93 -16.47 16.14
CA GLU A 78 7.29 -16.90 16.44
C GLU A 78 8.00 -15.88 17.35
N ARG A 79 7.75 -14.58 17.17
CA ARG A 79 8.30 -13.53 18.03
C ARG A 79 7.85 -13.66 19.48
N ARG A 80 6.56 -13.94 19.72
CA ARG A 80 6.05 -14.21 21.09
C ARG A 80 6.62 -15.50 21.66
N ALA A 81 6.86 -16.51 20.83
CA ALA A 81 7.51 -17.74 21.28
C ALA A 81 8.97 -17.48 21.70
N ALA A 82 9.72 -16.73 20.88
CA ALA A 82 11.09 -16.32 21.19
C ALA A 82 11.16 -15.50 22.50
N ALA A 83 10.24 -14.56 22.71
CA ALA A 83 10.14 -13.81 23.97
C ALA A 83 10.03 -14.71 25.21
N ARG A 84 9.15 -15.73 25.15
CA ARG A 84 8.97 -16.69 26.26
C ARG A 84 10.20 -17.56 26.46
N GLN A 85 10.79 -18.04 25.37
CA GLN A 85 11.98 -18.88 25.44
C GLN A 85 13.19 -18.12 26.00
N LEU A 86 13.35 -16.84 25.64
CA LEU A 86 14.39 -15.96 26.18
C LEU A 86 14.26 -15.77 27.69
N SER A 87 13.07 -15.44 28.17
CA SER A 87 12.80 -15.27 29.61
C SER A 87 13.00 -16.58 30.39
N LEU A 88 12.57 -17.73 29.83
CA LEU A 88 12.79 -19.04 30.44
C LEU A 88 14.27 -19.42 30.52
N TRP A 89 15.04 -19.17 29.45
CA TRP A 89 16.48 -19.43 29.45
C TRP A 89 17.20 -18.55 30.48
N GLY A 90 16.85 -17.26 30.54
CA GLY A 90 17.49 -16.32 31.44
C GLY A 90 17.24 -16.60 32.92
N ALA A 91 16.12 -17.24 33.28
CA ALA A 91 15.77 -17.56 34.66
C ALA A 91 16.77 -18.49 35.38
N ASP A 92 17.53 -19.29 34.64
CA ASP A 92 18.54 -20.21 35.18
C ASP A 92 19.97 -19.62 35.17
N ASN A 93 20.13 -18.33 34.85
CA ASN A 93 21.41 -17.62 34.81
C ASN A 93 21.60 -16.70 36.05
N ASP A 94 22.69 -15.92 36.05
CA ASP A 94 23.00 -14.91 37.07
C ASP A 94 21.85 -13.87 37.20
N ASP A 95 21.77 -13.23 38.38
CA ASP A 95 20.65 -12.36 38.77
C ASP A 95 20.40 -11.20 37.80
N ASP A 96 21.46 -10.62 37.24
CA ASP A 96 21.44 -9.54 36.26
C ASP A 96 20.90 -10.02 34.90
N VAL A 97 21.41 -11.15 34.41
CA VAL A 97 20.95 -11.81 33.19
C VAL A 97 19.47 -12.20 33.33
N SER A 98 19.08 -12.79 34.47
CA SER A 98 17.70 -13.19 34.71
C SER A 98 16.73 -12.01 34.69
N ASP A 99 17.08 -10.87 35.28
CA ASP A 99 16.19 -9.71 35.30
C ASP A 99 16.07 -9.06 33.92
N VAL A 100 17.21 -8.81 33.26
CA VAL A 100 17.25 -8.15 31.94
C VAL A 100 16.52 -8.99 30.89
N THR A 101 16.75 -10.30 30.85
CA THR A 101 16.09 -11.20 29.88
C THR A 101 14.59 -11.35 30.12
N ASP A 102 14.12 -11.28 31.38
CA ASP A 102 12.69 -11.23 31.71
C ASP A 102 12.04 -9.97 31.12
N LYS A 103 12.63 -8.79 31.33
CA LYS A 103 12.11 -7.52 30.78
C LYS A 103 12.22 -7.45 29.26
N LEU A 104 13.31 -7.95 28.66
CA LEU A 104 13.43 -8.10 27.21
C LEU A 104 12.34 -9.02 26.66
N GLY A 105 12.01 -10.11 27.38
CA GLY A 105 10.89 -10.98 27.06
C GLY A 105 9.56 -10.21 26.98
N VAL A 106 9.27 -9.34 27.96
CA VAL A 106 8.07 -8.48 27.96
C VAL A 106 8.03 -7.58 26.72
N LEU A 107 9.14 -6.88 26.41
CA LEU A 107 9.21 -5.98 25.26
C LEU A 107 9.06 -6.71 23.91
N ILE A 108 9.75 -7.85 23.74
CA ILE A 108 9.68 -8.64 22.50
C ILE A 108 8.29 -9.26 22.35
N PHE A 109 7.63 -9.63 23.45
CA PHE A 109 6.25 -10.12 23.42
C PHE A 109 5.30 -9.04 22.91
N GLU A 110 5.45 -7.79 23.38
CA GLU A 110 4.64 -6.66 22.94
C GLU A 110 4.86 -6.34 21.45
N LEU A 111 6.08 -6.49 20.91
CA LEU A 111 6.32 -6.39 19.47
C LEU A 111 5.44 -7.37 18.66
N GLY A 112 5.21 -8.58 19.20
CA GLY A 112 4.30 -9.56 18.59
C GLY A 112 2.83 -9.13 18.69
N GLU A 113 2.40 -8.59 19.83
CA GLU A 113 1.04 -8.05 20.01
C GLU A 113 0.74 -6.86 19.09
N LEU A 114 1.68 -5.94 18.93
CA LEU A 114 1.57 -4.81 18.00
C LEU A 114 1.48 -5.28 16.55
N GLN A 115 2.19 -6.35 16.17
CA GLN A 115 2.06 -6.96 14.85
C GLN A 115 0.68 -7.55 14.62
N ASP A 116 0.09 -8.26 15.59
CA ASP A 116 -1.28 -8.76 15.46
C ASP A 116 -2.29 -7.62 15.31
N GLN A 117 -2.14 -6.53 16.06
CA GLN A 117 -2.98 -5.34 15.90
C GLN A 117 -2.84 -4.74 14.50
N PHE A 118 -1.63 -4.70 13.95
CA PHE A 118 -1.40 -4.26 12.57
C PHE A 118 -1.99 -5.24 11.54
N ILE A 119 -1.90 -6.55 11.77
CA ILE A 119 -2.48 -7.59 10.89
C ILE A 119 -4.00 -7.41 10.74
N ASP A 120 -4.69 -7.10 11.84
CA ASP A 120 -6.14 -6.82 11.80
C ASP A 120 -6.46 -5.60 10.91
N LYS A 121 -5.63 -4.55 10.95
CA LYS A 121 -5.76 -3.36 10.07
C LYS A 121 -5.39 -3.70 8.62
N TYR A 122 -4.37 -4.53 8.42
CA TYR A 122 -3.92 -5.01 7.12
C TYR A 122 -5.01 -5.84 6.41
N ASP A 123 -5.80 -6.63 7.15
CA ASP A 123 -6.95 -7.36 6.61
C ASP A 123 -8.00 -6.41 6.03
N GLN A 124 -8.26 -5.27 6.69
CA GLN A 124 -9.24 -4.27 6.23
C GLN A 124 -8.76 -3.54 4.97
N TYR A 125 -7.47 -3.21 4.89
CA TYR A 125 -6.83 -2.76 3.65
C TYR A 125 -7.08 -3.76 2.52
N ARG A 126 -6.79 -5.05 2.75
CA ARG A 126 -6.98 -6.10 1.73
C ARG A 126 -8.46 -6.28 1.34
N VAL A 127 -9.39 -6.19 2.29
CA VAL A 127 -10.84 -6.28 2.03
C VAL A 127 -11.30 -5.10 1.18
N THR A 128 -10.72 -3.91 1.38
CA THR A 128 -11.00 -2.74 0.54
C THR A 128 -10.55 -2.94 -0.90
N LEU A 129 -9.33 -3.48 -1.13
CA LEU A 129 -8.88 -3.87 -2.47
C LEU A 129 -9.76 -4.95 -3.10
N LYS A 130 -10.20 -5.93 -2.29
CA LYS A 130 -11.15 -6.96 -2.74
C LYS A 130 -12.48 -6.34 -3.19
N SER A 131 -12.95 -5.28 -2.53
CA SER A 131 -14.14 -4.55 -2.94
C SER A 131 -13.99 -3.91 -4.31
N ILE A 132 -12.84 -3.29 -4.62
CA ILE A 132 -12.57 -2.69 -5.94
C ILE A 132 -12.64 -3.78 -7.02
N ARG A 133 -11.95 -4.90 -6.80
CA ARG A 133 -11.94 -6.04 -7.72
C ARG A 133 -13.33 -6.62 -7.99
N ASN A 134 -14.21 -6.64 -6.98
CA ASN A 134 -15.58 -7.11 -7.17
C ASN A 134 -16.39 -6.14 -8.05
N ILE A 135 -16.13 -4.83 -7.94
CA ILE A 135 -16.77 -3.81 -8.78
C ILE A 135 -16.25 -3.93 -10.21
N GLU A 136 -14.94 -4.07 -10.41
CA GLU A 136 -14.35 -4.35 -11.73
C GLU A 136 -15.00 -5.58 -12.40
N ALA A 137 -15.19 -6.66 -11.65
CA ALA A 137 -15.85 -7.87 -12.14
C ALA A 137 -17.33 -7.64 -12.48
N SER A 138 -18.02 -6.73 -11.78
CA SER A 138 -19.44 -6.44 -12.02
C SER A 138 -19.71 -5.56 -13.25
N VAL A 139 -18.71 -4.82 -13.75
CA VAL A 139 -18.82 -3.99 -14.96
C VAL A 139 -18.63 -4.82 -16.25
N GLN A 140 -17.96 -5.96 -16.14
CA GLN A 140 -17.63 -6.83 -17.28
C GLN A 140 -18.84 -7.34 -18.06
N PRO A 141 -19.97 -7.77 -17.44
CA PRO A 141 -21.19 -8.11 -18.16
C PRO A 141 -21.71 -6.98 -19.07
N THR A 142 -21.59 -5.72 -18.65
CA THR A 142 -22.05 -4.57 -19.44
C THR A 142 -21.17 -4.36 -20.67
N ARG A 143 -19.84 -4.55 -20.54
CA ARG A 143 -18.90 -4.52 -21.67
C ARG A 143 -19.21 -5.63 -22.68
N ASN A 144 -19.36 -6.85 -22.19
CA ASN A 144 -19.64 -8.03 -23.02
C ASN A 144 -21.01 -7.89 -23.73
N ARG A 145 -22.00 -7.28 -23.07
CA ARG A 145 -23.30 -7.00 -23.69
C ARG A 145 -23.16 -6.02 -24.85
N LYS A 146 -22.43 -4.92 -24.65
CA LYS A 146 -22.18 -3.93 -25.71
C LYS A 146 -21.49 -4.57 -26.92
N GLU A 147 -20.39 -5.31 -26.69
CA GLU A 147 -19.64 -6.02 -27.73
C GLU A 147 -20.53 -7.02 -28.49
N LYS A 148 -21.31 -7.83 -27.78
CA LYS A 148 -22.21 -8.80 -28.40
C LYS A 148 -23.26 -8.15 -29.30
N VAL A 149 -23.87 -7.03 -28.88
CA VAL A 149 -24.87 -6.32 -29.70
C VAL A 149 -24.19 -5.71 -30.94
N THR A 150 -22.98 -5.16 -30.79
CA THR A 150 -22.18 -4.66 -31.93
C THR A 150 -21.87 -5.75 -32.94
N ASP A 151 -21.45 -6.93 -32.48
CA ASP A 151 -21.14 -8.08 -33.35
C ASP A 151 -22.38 -8.61 -34.06
N GLU A 152 -23.53 -8.67 -33.37
CA GLU A 152 -24.81 -9.07 -33.96
C GLU A 152 -25.24 -8.08 -35.06
N ILE A 153 -25.05 -6.77 -34.85
CA ILE A 153 -25.32 -5.74 -35.86
C ILE A 153 -24.38 -5.91 -37.06
N ALA A 154 -23.08 -6.06 -36.83
CA ALA A 154 -22.09 -6.24 -37.90
C ALA A 154 -22.39 -7.49 -38.74
N HIS A 155 -22.74 -8.60 -38.08
CA HIS A 155 -23.10 -9.85 -38.75
C HIS A 155 -24.39 -9.72 -39.57
N LEU A 156 -25.44 -9.09 -39.01
CA LEU A 156 -26.69 -8.85 -39.74
C LEU A 156 -26.48 -7.91 -40.93
N LYS A 157 -25.71 -6.83 -40.77
CA LYS A 157 -25.39 -5.89 -41.85
C LYS A 157 -24.62 -6.56 -42.99
N TYR A 158 -23.77 -7.55 -42.69
CA TYR A 158 -23.05 -8.31 -43.71
C TYR A 158 -23.94 -9.35 -44.42
N LYS A 159 -24.76 -10.10 -43.68
CA LYS A 159 -25.54 -11.23 -44.24
C LYS A 159 -26.91 -10.84 -44.80
N ASP A 160 -27.60 -9.93 -44.16
CA ASP A 160 -28.95 -9.49 -44.53
C ASP A 160 -29.15 -7.99 -44.21
N PRO A 161 -28.64 -7.10 -45.09
CA PRO A 161 -28.68 -5.65 -44.88
C PRO A 161 -30.09 -5.04 -44.79
N HIS A 162 -31.12 -5.76 -45.24
CA HIS A 162 -32.50 -5.29 -45.25
C HIS A 162 -33.34 -5.91 -44.12
N SER A 163 -32.70 -6.60 -43.18
CA SER A 163 -33.38 -7.20 -42.03
C SER A 163 -34.05 -6.13 -41.15
N PRO A 164 -35.35 -6.28 -40.81
CA PRO A 164 -36.07 -5.34 -39.95
C PRO A 164 -35.57 -5.37 -38.48
N LYS A 165 -34.67 -6.29 -38.14
CA LYS A 165 -34.06 -6.40 -36.80
C LYS A 165 -32.92 -5.41 -36.58
N ILE A 166 -32.32 -4.88 -37.65
CA ILE A 166 -31.21 -3.92 -37.58
C ILE A 166 -31.58 -2.67 -36.75
N PRO A 167 -32.68 -1.93 -37.03
CA PRO A 167 -33.02 -0.74 -36.26
C PRO A 167 -33.33 -1.05 -34.78
N VAL A 168 -33.82 -2.25 -34.47
CA VAL A 168 -34.08 -2.67 -33.09
C VAL A 168 -32.76 -2.91 -32.35
N LEU A 169 -31.80 -3.60 -32.98
CA LEU A 169 -30.47 -3.83 -32.40
C LEU A 169 -29.68 -2.53 -32.28
N GLU A 170 -29.80 -1.60 -33.23
CA GLU A 170 -29.17 -0.28 -33.13
C GLU A 170 -29.71 0.51 -31.93
N GLN A 171 -31.03 0.48 -31.68
CA GLN A 171 -31.60 1.09 -30.49
C GLN A 171 -31.14 0.38 -29.20
N GLU A 172 -30.98 -0.94 -29.22
CA GLU A 172 -30.42 -1.69 -28.09
C GLU A 172 -28.94 -1.33 -27.85
N LEU A 173 -28.16 -1.11 -28.91
CA LEU A 173 -26.76 -0.70 -28.81
C LEU A 173 -26.64 0.65 -28.11
N VAL A 174 -27.44 1.65 -28.50
CA VAL A 174 -27.45 2.97 -27.84
C VAL A 174 -27.75 2.84 -26.34
N ARG A 175 -28.68 1.94 -25.97
CA ARG A 175 -28.97 1.67 -24.56
C ARG A 175 -27.80 0.98 -23.85
N ALA A 176 -27.19 -0.03 -24.47
CA ALA A 176 -26.04 -0.74 -23.91
C ALA A 176 -24.81 0.17 -23.76
N GLU A 177 -24.61 1.12 -24.68
CA GLU A 177 -23.56 2.14 -24.61
C GLU A 177 -23.79 3.10 -23.44
N ALA A 178 -25.01 3.60 -23.26
CA ALA A 178 -25.35 4.45 -22.12
C ALA A 178 -25.16 3.71 -20.78
N GLU A 179 -25.62 2.45 -20.69
CA GLU A 179 -25.41 1.59 -19.50
C GLU A 179 -23.89 1.38 -19.24
N SER A 180 -23.09 1.17 -20.31
CA SER A 180 -21.64 1.02 -20.20
C SER A 180 -20.96 2.29 -19.71
N LEU A 181 -21.32 3.47 -20.25
CA LEU A 181 -20.73 4.75 -19.84
C LEU A 181 -20.95 5.05 -18.36
N VAL A 182 -22.17 4.80 -17.87
CA VAL A 182 -22.49 4.97 -16.44
C VAL A 182 -21.69 4.00 -15.58
N ALA A 183 -21.60 2.73 -15.98
CA ALA A 183 -20.85 1.72 -15.25
C ALA A 183 -19.34 2.01 -15.18
N GLU A 184 -18.74 2.48 -16.28
CA GLU A 184 -17.32 2.89 -16.32
C GLU A 184 -17.06 4.11 -15.43
N ALA A 185 -17.93 5.12 -15.48
CA ALA A 185 -17.79 6.31 -14.64
C ALA A 185 -17.87 5.96 -13.15
N GLN A 186 -18.81 5.10 -12.76
CA GLN A 186 -18.94 4.59 -11.39
C GLN A 186 -17.71 3.80 -10.96
N LEU A 187 -17.21 2.89 -11.79
CA LEU A 187 -15.99 2.13 -11.51
C LEU A 187 -14.80 3.06 -11.29
N SER A 188 -14.63 4.04 -12.18
CA SER A 188 -13.55 5.03 -12.12
C SER A 188 -13.56 5.81 -10.81
N ASN A 189 -14.74 6.31 -10.40
CA ASN A 189 -14.90 7.09 -9.16
C ASN A 189 -14.68 6.24 -7.90
N ILE A 190 -15.32 5.07 -7.82
CA ILE A 190 -15.18 4.20 -6.64
C ILE A 190 -13.75 3.66 -6.51
N THR A 191 -13.08 3.38 -7.64
CA THR A 191 -11.69 2.91 -7.62
C THR A 191 -10.79 3.97 -7.02
N ARG A 192 -10.87 5.25 -7.45
CA ARG A 192 -10.07 6.34 -6.86
C ARG A 192 -10.34 6.53 -5.38
N GLU A 193 -11.61 6.57 -4.99
CA GLU A 193 -12.03 6.73 -3.59
C GLU A 193 -11.48 5.60 -2.71
N LYS A 194 -11.71 4.34 -3.09
CA LYS A 194 -11.28 3.19 -2.31
C LYS A 194 -9.77 2.97 -2.34
N MET A 195 -9.10 3.26 -3.46
CA MET A 195 -7.63 3.18 -3.52
C MET A 195 -6.99 4.18 -2.57
N LYS A 196 -7.43 5.43 -2.58
CA LYS A 196 -6.95 6.47 -1.67
C LYS A 196 -7.19 6.07 -0.22
N ALA A 197 -8.41 5.63 0.11
CA ALA A 197 -8.75 5.21 1.47
C ALA A 197 -7.94 3.98 1.93
N ALA A 198 -7.77 2.97 1.06
CA ALA A 198 -7.08 1.73 1.41
C ALA A 198 -5.60 1.98 1.75
N TYR A 199 -4.88 2.71 0.90
CA TYR A 199 -3.45 2.95 1.11
C TYR A 199 -3.20 4.00 2.19
N ASN A 200 -4.05 5.02 2.33
CA ASN A 200 -3.96 5.95 3.44
C ASN A 200 -4.07 5.19 4.78
N TYR A 201 -5.09 4.35 4.94
CA TYR A 201 -5.27 3.54 6.14
C TYR A 201 -4.09 2.57 6.38
N GLN A 202 -3.58 1.94 5.33
CA GLN A 202 -2.45 1.04 5.40
C GLN A 202 -1.16 1.74 5.84
N PHE A 203 -0.87 2.91 5.26
CA PHE A 203 0.35 3.67 5.58
C PHE A 203 0.29 4.29 6.98
N ASP A 204 -0.87 4.79 7.42
CA ASP A 204 -1.02 5.26 8.80
C ASP A 204 -0.87 4.14 9.82
N SER A 205 -1.46 2.97 9.54
CA SER A 205 -1.30 1.77 10.37
C SER A 205 0.15 1.27 10.43
N MET A 206 0.87 1.36 9.30
CA MET A 206 2.28 0.97 9.23
C MET A 206 3.19 1.97 9.95
N ARG A 207 2.89 3.27 9.87
CA ARG A 207 3.57 4.31 10.64
C ARG A 207 3.41 4.10 12.14
N GLU A 208 2.19 3.80 12.60
CA GLU A 208 1.95 3.42 14.00
C GLU A 208 2.80 2.24 14.44
N LEU A 209 2.83 1.15 13.65
CA LEU A 209 3.62 -0.03 13.98
C LEU A 209 5.12 0.31 14.07
N ALA A 210 5.64 1.03 13.08
CA ALA A 210 7.06 1.34 12.97
C ALA A 210 7.55 2.25 14.11
N GLU A 211 6.78 3.28 14.47
CA GLU A 211 7.17 4.20 15.54
C GLU A 211 7.07 3.55 16.91
N LYS A 212 6.03 2.74 17.17
CA LYS A 212 5.95 1.96 18.41
C LYS A 212 7.06 0.92 18.51
N PHE A 213 7.47 0.32 17.39
CA PHE A 213 8.66 -0.53 17.33
C PHE A 213 9.93 0.24 17.66
N ALA A 214 10.09 1.46 17.15
CA ALA A 214 11.24 2.30 17.44
C ALA A 214 11.33 2.65 18.94
N LEU A 215 10.19 2.97 19.58
CA LEU A 215 10.13 3.19 21.03
C LEU A 215 10.58 1.95 21.80
N ILE A 216 9.99 0.79 21.50
CA ILE A 216 10.36 -0.47 22.16
C ILE A 216 11.83 -0.83 21.93
N ALA A 217 12.37 -0.61 20.73
CA ALA A 217 13.79 -0.85 20.43
C ALA A 217 14.70 0.07 21.27
N GLY A 218 14.31 1.33 21.46
CA GLY A 218 15.02 2.27 22.33
C GLY A 218 15.06 1.81 23.79
N TYR A 219 13.91 1.44 24.36
CA TYR A 219 13.84 0.92 25.73
C TYR A 219 14.51 -0.45 25.89
N GLY A 220 14.43 -1.30 24.87
CA GLY A 220 15.13 -2.59 24.84
C GLY A 220 16.64 -2.42 24.89
N LYS A 221 17.19 -1.39 24.21
CA LYS A 221 18.61 -1.04 24.33
C LYS A 221 18.94 -0.48 25.71
N ALA A 222 18.08 0.37 26.28
CA ALA A 222 18.28 0.91 27.62
C ALA A 222 18.34 -0.19 28.70
N LEU A 223 17.59 -1.29 28.55
CA LEU A 223 17.68 -2.45 29.44
C LEU A 223 19.07 -3.13 29.41
N LEU A 224 19.76 -3.09 28.27
CA LEU A 224 21.08 -3.73 28.14
C LEU A 224 22.16 -2.97 28.91
N GLU A 225 21.97 -1.68 29.19
CA GLU A 225 22.91 -0.88 30.00
C GLU A 225 22.95 -1.32 31.48
N LEU A 226 21.98 -2.15 31.91
CA LEU A 226 21.97 -2.73 33.27
C LEU A 226 22.84 -4.00 33.36
N LEU A 227 23.34 -4.52 32.24
CA LEU A 227 24.16 -5.70 32.20
C LEU A 227 25.65 -5.33 32.24
N ASP A 228 26.36 -5.79 33.26
CA ASP A 228 27.81 -5.56 33.38
C ASP A 228 28.61 -6.58 32.56
N ASP A 229 29.17 -6.12 31.45
CA ASP A 229 30.00 -6.93 30.54
C ASP A 229 31.47 -7.04 30.99
N SER A 230 31.81 -6.48 32.16
CA SER A 230 33.16 -6.57 32.72
C SER A 230 33.58 -8.04 32.92
N PRO A 231 34.78 -8.45 32.44
CA PRO A 231 35.25 -9.81 32.60
C PRO A 231 35.58 -10.09 34.07
N VAL A 232 35.22 -11.30 34.53
CA VAL A 232 35.49 -11.74 35.90
C VAL A 232 36.74 -12.61 35.92
N THR A 233 37.61 -12.39 36.91
CA THR A 233 38.79 -13.23 37.12
C THR A 233 38.36 -14.62 37.60
N PRO A 234 38.94 -15.72 37.08
CA PRO A 234 38.60 -17.06 37.54
C PRO A 234 38.73 -17.22 39.07
N GLY A 235 37.64 -17.60 39.73
CA GLY A 235 37.58 -17.77 41.18
C GLY A 235 37.00 -16.57 41.95
N GLU A 236 36.80 -15.43 41.29
CA GLU A 236 36.09 -14.27 41.84
C GLU A 236 34.59 -14.35 41.52
N THR A 237 33.74 -13.84 42.42
CA THR A 237 32.29 -13.76 42.22
C THR A 237 31.91 -12.42 41.63
N ARG A 238 30.88 -12.37 40.78
CA ARG A 238 30.32 -11.10 40.30
C ARG A 238 29.80 -10.23 41.47
N PRO A 239 29.81 -8.89 41.32
CA PRO A 239 29.14 -7.99 42.24
C PRO A 239 27.65 -8.31 42.38
N ALA A 240 27.05 -7.93 43.52
CA ALA A 240 25.60 -8.08 43.71
C ALA A 240 24.84 -7.15 42.76
N TYR A 241 23.81 -7.68 42.10
CA TYR A 241 22.94 -6.94 41.20
C TYR A 241 21.88 -6.14 41.96
N ASP A 242 21.71 -4.86 41.61
CA ASP A 242 20.70 -3.94 42.19
C ASP A 242 19.93 -3.17 41.10
N GLY A 243 19.83 -3.73 39.90
CA GLY A 243 19.16 -3.08 38.76
C GLY A 243 17.64 -3.25 38.71
N TYR A 244 17.04 -3.99 39.64
CA TYR A 244 15.62 -4.36 39.59
C TYR A 244 14.64 -3.17 39.56
N ASP A 245 14.93 -2.10 40.31
CA ASP A 245 14.07 -0.90 40.32
C ASP A 245 14.22 -0.12 39.01
N ALA A 246 15.42 -0.05 38.44
CA ALA A 246 15.68 0.61 37.17
C ALA A 246 15.05 -0.16 35.99
N SER A 247 15.17 -1.49 35.95
CA SER A 247 14.60 -2.34 34.89
C SER A 247 13.07 -2.26 34.89
N LYS A 248 12.46 -2.23 36.07
CA LYS A 248 11.02 -2.01 36.24
C LYS A 248 10.59 -0.63 35.76
N GLN A 249 11.35 0.41 36.09
CA GLN A 249 11.05 1.76 35.63
C GLN A 249 11.08 1.86 34.11
N ILE A 250 12.06 1.23 33.44
CA ILE A 250 12.13 1.19 31.97
C ILE A 250 10.86 0.59 31.34
N ILE A 251 10.30 -0.47 31.94
CA ILE A 251 9.04 -1.05 31.46
C ILE A 251 7.86 -0.10 31.66
N MET A 252 7.78 0.58 32.82
CA MET A 252 6.73 1.56 33.08
C MET A 252 6.80 2.75 32.11
N ASP A 253 8.01 3.21 31.79
CA ASP A 253 8.24 4.29 30.82
C ASP A 253 7.86 3.84 29.40
N ALA A 254 8.18 2.60 29.03
CA ALA A 254 7.79 2.02 27.74
C ALA A 254 6.25 1.91 27.62
N GLU A 255 5.56 1.46 28.66
CA GLU A 255 4.08 1.40 28.69
C GLU A 255 3.48 2.79 28.51
N ALA A 256 3.94 3.77 29.31
CA ALA A 256 3.46 5.15 29.24
C ALA A 256 3.71 5.78 27.85
N ALA A 257 4.88 5.54 27.25
CA ALA A 257 5.20 6.04 25.92
C ALA A 257 4.32 5.41 24.83
N LEU A 258 4.04 4.11 24.91
CA LEU A 258 3.16 3.41 23.96
C LEU A 258 1.70 3.86 24.08
N GLU A 259 1.23 4.15 25.30
CA GLU A 259 -0.12 4.66 25.56
C GLU A 259 -0.29 6.12 25.10
N ALA A 260 0.74 6.95 25.30
CA ALA A 260 0.74 8.36 24.93
C ALA A 260 0.94 8.60 23.43
N TRP A 261 1.41 7.61 22.67
CA TRP A 261 1.65 7.75 21.25
C TRP A 261 0.36 8.02 20.45
N THR A 262 0.41 9.03 19.57
CA THR A 262 -0.67 9.41 18.64
C THR A 262 -0.10 9.74 17.26
N LEU A 263 -0.94 9.69 16.22
CA LEU A 263 -0.53 9.98 14.84
C LEU A 263 -0.04 11.42 14.64
N ASP A 264 -0.55 12.37 15.43
CA ASP A 264 -0.15 13.79 15.38
C ASP A 264 1.19 14.05 16.06
N ALA A 265 1.51 13.24 17.07
CA ALA A 265 2.80 13.23 17.76
C ALA A 265 3.89 12.45 17.00
N ALA A 266 3.59 11.96 15.80
CA ALA A 266 4.53 11.21 14.98
C ALA A 266 5.79 12.05 14.68
N ALA A 267 6.95 11.48 15.02
CA ALA A 267 8.23 12.14 14.87
C ALA A 267 8.68 12.21 13.40
N VAL A 268 8.30 11.22 12.59
CA VAL A 268 8.70 11.14 11.18
C VAL A 268 7.61 11.76 10.32
N LYS A 269 7.87 12.97 9.79
CA LYS A 269 7.01 13.66 8.83
C LYS A 269 7.68 13.67 7.45
N PRO A 270 7.04 13.13 6.40
CA PRO A 270 7.60 13.17 5.06
C PRO A 270 7.68 14.62 4.58
N THR A 271 8.85 15.03 4.07
CA THR A 271 9.01 16.28 3.32
C THR A 271 8.85 15.96 1.84
N LEU A 272 7.79 16.47 1.22
CA LEU A 272 7.59 16.35 -0.22
C LEU A 272 8.37 17.46 -0.92
N SER A 273 9.19 17.11 -1.92
CA SER A 273 9.95 18.09 -2.72
C SER A 273 9.16 18.64 -3.91
N PHE A 274 7.84 18.44 -3.96
CA PHE A 274 7.00 18.86 -5.09
C PHE A 274 6.52 20.31 -4.93
N HIS A 275 6.91 21.15 -5.88
CA HIS A 275 6.34 22.48 -6.14
C HIS A 275 5.25 22.31 -7.19
N GLN A 276 4.09 21.79 -6.79
CA GLN A 276 2.80 21.87 -7.48
C GLN A 276 1.84 20.91 -6.76
N THR A 277 1.14 21.45 -5.78
CA THR A 277 -0.10 20.88 -5.25
C THR A 277 -1.23 21.16 -6.24
N VAL A 278 -2.34 20.43 -6.11
CA VAL A 278 -3.51 20.65 -6.98
C VAL A 278 -4.06 22.07 -6.84
N ASP A 279 -3.81 22.74 -5.71
CA ASP A 279 -4.14 24.17 -5.50
C ASP A 279 -3.33 25.08 -6.46
N ASP A 280 -2.06 24.75 -6.75
CA ASP A 280 -1.20 25.53 -7.66
C ASP A 280 -1.65 25.44 -9.14
N VAL A 281 -2.57 24.55 -9.50
CA VAL A 281 -3.11 24.41 -10.87
C VAL A 281 -4.40 25.22 -11.06
N TYR A 282 -5.07 25.58 -9.97
CA TYR A 282 -6.34 26.31 -10.00
C TYR A 282 -6.22 27.76 -9.51
N ASP A 283 -5.17 28.14 -8.78
CA ASP A 283 -4.95 29.53 -8.35
C ASP A 283 -4.46 30.46 -9.49
N ASP A 284 -3.76 29.94 -10.51
CA ASP A 284 -3.19 30.74 -11.61
C ASP A 284 -4.22 31.18 -12.69
N LEU A 285 -5.52 30.87 -12.54
CA LEU A 285 -6.55 31.25 -13.51
C LEU A 285 -7.50 32.36 -13.04
N ASP A 286 -7.43 32.79 -11.77
CA ASP A 286 -8.39 33.75 -11.21
C ASP A 286 -7.75 35.06 -10.70
N GLU A 287 -6.43 35.29 -10.86
CA GLU A 287 -5.74 36.48 -10.29
C GLU A 287 -5.04 37.44 -11.29
N GLU A 288 -5.38 37.42 -12.59
CA GLU A 288 -4.91 38.46 -13.53
C GLU A 288 -6.02 38.98 -14.45
N ASP A 289 -7.00 39.73 -13.94
CA ASP A 289 -7.72 40.71 -14.78
C ASP A 289 -8.51 41.79 -13.98
N ASP A 290 -7.85 42.44 -13.01
CA ASP A 290 -8.46 43.61 -12.34
C ASP A 290 -7.46 44.76 -12.12
N GLN A 291 -6.72 45.12 -13.17
CA GLN A 291 -6.06 46.43 -13.25
C GLN A 291 -6.85 47.38 -14.16
N MET A 292 -7.76 48.13 -13.53
CA MET A 292 -8.32 49.36 -14.08
C MET A 292 -7.20 50.31 -14.56
N VAL A 293 -7.16 50.56 -15.87
CA VAL A 293 -6.39 51.67 -16.45
C VAL A 293 -7.31 52.91 -16.50
N PRO A 294 -6.94 54.06 -15.91
CA PRO A 294 -7.80 55.24 -15.92
C PRO A 294 -7.75 55.96 -17.27
N GLU A 295 -8.92 56.44 -17.71
CA GLU A 295 -9.14 57.17 -18.97
C GLU A 295 -8.37 58.50 -19.08
N GLY A 296 -7.76 58.74 -20.25
CA GLY A 296 -7.71 60.06 -20.88
C GLY A 296 -6.37 60.50 -21.46
N GLU A 297 -6.17 60.33 -22.77
CA GLU A 297 -5.91 61.43 -23.73
C GLU A 297 -5.76 60.89 -25.17
N TRP A 298 -6.46 61.52 -26.10
CA TRP A 298 -6.51 61.19 -27.53
C TRP A 298 -5.32 61.81 -28.27
N VAL A 299 -4.61 61.04 -29.10
CA VAL A 299 -3.85 61.59 -30.24
C VAL A 299 -3.99 60.66 -31.45
N GLU A 300 -4.71 61.21 -32.44
CA GLU A 300 -4.82 61.02 -33.89
C GLU A 300 -4.21 59.79 -34.61
N GLU A 301 -5.06 59.20 -35.44
CA GLU A 301 -4.78 58.18 -36.47
C GLU A 301 -3.82 58.69 -37.55
N GLU A 302 -2.80 57.89 -37.89
CA GLU A 302 -2.22 57.90 -39.24
C GLU A 302 -2.39 56.52 -39.88
N GLU A 303 -3.05 56.55 -41.04
CA GLU A 303 -3.40 55.47 -41.94
C GLU A 303 -2.19 55.12 -42.82
N ILE A 304 -1.69 53.88 -42.79
CA ILE A 304 -0.83 53.34 -43.86
C ILE A 304 -1.26 51.92 -44.23
N VAL A 305 -1.43 51.78 -45.54
CA VAL A 305 -2.11 50.79 -46.37
C VAL A 305 -1.15 49.68 -46.85
N GLU A 306 -1.68 48.45 -46.98
CA GLU A 306 -1.25 47.29 -47.81
C GLU A 306 0.22 46.80 -47.68
N GLU A 307 0.64 45.55 -47.94
CA GLU A 307 0.26 44.54 -48.94
C GLU A 307 0.53 43.12 -48.40
N ILE A 308 -0.24 42.15 -48.90
CA ILE A 308 0.07 40.71 -48.91
C ILE A 308 0.91 40.44 -50.17
N PRO A 309 2.05 39.74 -50.10
CA PRO A 309 2.59 39.07 -51.28
C PRO A 309 2.46 37.54 -51.15
N GLU A 310 1.68 36.96 -52.07
CA GLU A 310 1.75 35.55 -52.46
C GLU A 310 2.96 35.33 -53.40
N GLU A 311 3.62 34.19 -53.17
CA GLU A 311 4.35 33.27 -54.09
C GLU A 311 5.41 33.80 -55.10
N GLU A 312 6.61 33.20 -55.03
CA GLU A 312 7.33 32.75 -56.23
C GLU A 312 7.89 31.32 -56.02
N GLU A 313 7.58 30.45 -56.98
CA GLU A 313 8.22 29.15 -57.23
C GLU A 313 9.62 29.36 -57.85
N ASP A 314 10.63 28.56 -57.46
CA ASP A 314 11.65 28.06 -58.41
C ASP A 314 12.41 26.82 -57.89
N ASP A 315 12.76 25.99 -58.86
CA ASP A 315 13.25 24.62 -58.92
C ASP A 315 14.58 24.29 -58.22
N GLY A 316 14.80 23.00 -57.90
CA GLY A 316 16.17 22.46 -57.84
C GLY A 316 16.46 21.26 -56.92
N GLN A 317 16.16 20.05 -57.40
CA GLN A 317 16.99 18.82 -57.38
C GLN A 317 17.80 18.42 -56.12
N GLY A 318 17.66 17.16 -55.69
CA GLY A 318 18.81 16.39 -55.21
C GLY A 318 18.55 15.34 -54.11
N GLU A 319 18.49 14.09 -54.54
CA GLU A 319 19.09 12.89 -53.89
C GLU A 319 18.37 12.21 -52.71
N GLU A 320 17.84 11.03 -53.04
CA GLU A 320 17.53 9.91 -52.15
C GLU A 320 18.85 9.25 -51.69
N GLU A 321 19.01 9.01 -50.38
CA GLU A 321 19.97 8.02 -49.87
C GLU A 321 19.28 7.12 -48.83
N GLU A 322 19.15 5.85 -49.21
CA GLU A 322 18.96 4.70 -48.33
C GLU A 322 20.21 4.50 -47.47
N VAL A 323 20.06 4.17 -46.18
CA VAL A 323 21.13 3.52 -45.41
C VAL A 323 20.57 2.35 -44.59
N GLU A 324 21.29 1.25 -44.73
CA GLU A 324 21.02 -0.15 -44.42
C GLU A 324 20.97 -0.51 -42.93
N GLU A 325 20.31 -1.64 -42.67
CA GLU A 325 20.42 -2.46 -41.46
C GLU A 325 21.82 -3.08 -41.34
N GLU A 326 22.48 -2.93 -40.20
CA GLU A 326 23.60 -3.79 -39.81
C GLU A 326 23.32 -4.57 -38.53
N SER A 327 23.59 -5.87 -38.63
CA SER A 327 23.46 -6.94 -37.67
C SER A 327 24.60 -6.97 -36.66
N GLU A 328 24.29 -7.01 -35.36
CA GLU A 328 25.25 -7.44 -34.32
C GLU A 328 24.96 -8.88 -33.88
N GLN A 329 25.79 -9.81 -34.35
CA GLN A 329 25.89 -11.18 -33.87
C GLN A 329 27.05 -11.25 -32.86
N GLN A 330 26.72 -11.35 -31.57
CA GLN A 330 27.71 -11.54 -30.51
C GLN A 330 28.10 -13.02 -30.38
N HIS A 331 29.39 -13.24 -30.55
CA HIS A 331 30.16 -14.45 -30.31
C HIS A 331 30.17 -14.78 -28.81
N TYR A 332 29.81 -16.00 -28.41
CA TYR A 332 30.24 -16.57 -27.13
C TYR A 332 30.78 -17.97 -27.36
N ASP A 333 32.05 -18.13 -27.02
CA ASP A 333 32.83 -19.35 -27.11
C ASP A 333 32.32 -20.43 -26.15
N ASP A 334 32.29 -21.64 -26.69
CA ASP A 334 32.13 -22.92 -26.02
C ASP A 334 33.50 -23.34 -25.44
N HIS A 335 33.57 -23.50 -24.12
CA HIS A 335 34.65 -24.23 -23.48
C HIS A 335 34.05 -25.37 -22.65
N HIS A 336 34.12 -26.56 -23.22
CA HIS A 336 34.09 -27.86 -22.55
C HIS A 336 35.51 -28.37 -22.29
N VAL A 337 35.59 -29.40 -21.43
CA VAL A 337 36.74 -30.23 -21.00
C VAL A 337 37.45 -29.64 -19.75
N GLU A 338 37.53 -30.30 -18.60
CA GLU A 338 37.56 -31.74 -18.25
C GLU A 338 36.96 -31.98 -16.84
#